data_AF-A0A0F9IE08-F1
#
_entry.id   AF-A0A0F9IE08-F1
#
_cell.length_a   1.000
_cell.length_b   1.000
_cell.length_c   1.000
_cell.angle_alpha   90.00
_cell.angle_beta   90.00
_cell.angle_gamma   90.00
#
_symmetry.space_group_name_H-M   'P 1'
#
loop_
_entity.id
_entity.type
_entity.pdbx_description
1 polymer ?
#
loop_
_entity_poly.entity_id
_entity_poly.type
_entity_poly.pdbx_seq_one_letter_code
_entity_poly.pdbx_strand_id
1 'polypeptide(L)'
;GTEIHPSYYEIWNSTDLITSGIWNITGEEIIYDIDGLLKGIYNFTIIIYDTSSNSVFDSVEVNVTDDTFDINDDWEDVDDATGTYTGGDATITGVKNWTSFTVASGKIVTVDAGATFKVRGTATISGTITITGAMQLYATTITIGAAGTIAGTSHLRANTLTITAGGTLETDLCQLSRGDTTYEAGGDCRSGCGLVSPHENVNDGDFDTAVSVISNGVHSGSVNMTTIFQWASTKVESIKYRVRGHHTFATKDGSANGSNEWELFLEIDGEWISQASGSDDSGTVTTTTGWNRCTGIKAESAASANGVSREYMARTYHYELQAKGYPTADYINSSGTVPPSTDIEDFVNPLEAFSETSIVREGTYSLRVECSPGADTLNENLTQTLSTVIDLSNSTHDDILIDVYASRSGTQFQFGMGESTPTYVNVAVATANTWETITLDFSGLGDSSKNAVDTLALKFTNTDDWNTVYVDNIRTARDEDAVYTSQALQLEAGSMGSFYWNENLAVVDVTTYGDIEIYTRAAATSAAVTASVSIDTVTNASNKFTESSHGLSNGERIMLGGTTAPTGLNFYTMYFVVGVAGNDFQVSLTSGGSVVTFSDDGTAVTYKKWDAE
;
A
#
# COMPACT_ATOMS: atom_id res chain seq x y z
N GLY A 1 -31.01 27.71 -24.99
CA GLY A 1 -31.01 27.77 -26.47
C GLY A 1 -32.11 28.69 -26.98
N THR A 2 -32.10 29.05 -28.28
CA THR A 2 -33.19 29.78 -28.95
C THR A 2 -33.90 28.88 -29.94
N GLU A 3 -35.23 28.79 -29.85
CA GLU A 3 -36.10 27.94 -30.69
C GLU A 3 -37.46 28.62 -30.93
N ILE A 4 -37.90 28.66 -32.19
CA ILE A 4 -39.12 29.35 -32.60
C ILE A 4 -40.40 28.51 -32.40
N HIS A 5 -40.26 27.20 -32.18
CA HIS A 5 -41.36 26.26 -31.95
C HIS A 5 -41.11 25.32 -30.75
N PRO A 6 -40.86 25.84 -29.54
CA PRO A 6 -40.54 25.00 -28.38
C PRO A 6 -41.74 24.15 -27.95
N SER A 7 -41.51 22.96 -27.41
CA SER A 7 -42.57 22.03 -26.99
C SER A 7 -42.43 21.57 -25.54
N TYR A 8 -41.50 20.67 -25.25
CA TYR A 8 -41.32 20.10 -23.90
C TYR A 8 -39.87 19.68 -23.67
N TYR A 9 -39.52 19.45 -22.42
CA TYR A 9 -38.22 18.94 -22.01
C TYR A 9 -38.35 17.70 -21.14
N GLU A 10 -37.27 16.92 -21.09
CA GLU A 10 -37.09 15.77 -20.23
C GLU A 10 -35.71 15.85 -19.56
N ILE A 11 -35.63 15.47 -18.29
CA ILE A 11 -34.36 15.34 -17.54
C ILE A 11 -34.24 13.90 -17.09
N TRP A 12 -33.13 13.29 -17.44
CA TRP A 12 -32.80 11.89 -17.18
C TRP A 12 -31.61 11.81 -16.23
N ASN A 13 -31.58 10.78 -15.38
CA ASN A 13 -30.39 10.33 -14.67
C ASN A 13 -30.00 8.96 -15.23
N SER A 14 -28.93 8.92 -16.02
CA SER A 14 -28.55 7.73 -16.80
C SER A 14 -29.70 7.22 -17.68
N THR A 15 -30.39 6.17 -17.26
CA THR A 15 -31.52 5.56 -18.00
C THR A 15 -32.89 5.93 -17.44
N ASP A 16 -32.96 6.60 -16.30
CA ASP A 16 -34.21 6.86 -15.59
C ASP A 16 -34.69 8.29 -15.86
N LEU A 17 -35.91 8.43 -16.39
CA LEU A 17 -36.56 9.73 -16.55
C LEU A 17 -36.91 10.28 -15.17
N ILE A 18 -36.27 11.37 -14.78
CA ILE A 18 -36.46 12.02 -13.48
C ILE A 18 -37.65 12.96 -13.51
N THR A 19 -37.71 13.81 -14.53
CA THR A 19 -38.82 14.77 -14.68
C THR A 19 -39.00 15.18 -16.14
N SER A 20 -40.19 15.65 -16.47
CA SER A 20 -40.50 16.28 -17.76
C SER A 20 -41.42 17.48 -17.56
N GLY A 21 -41.34 18.44 -18.46
CA GLY A 21 -42.09 19.68 -18.34
C GLY A 21 -42.30 20.36 -19.68
N ILE A 22 -43.23 21.32 -19.72
CA ILE A 22 -43.49 22.10 -20.92
C ILE A 22 -42.36 23.12 -21.09
N TRP A 23 -41.90 23.29 -22.31
CA TRP A 23 -40.95 24.34 -22.70
C TRP A 23 -41.64 25.22 -23.73
N ASN A 24 -42.11 26.40 -23.32
CA ASN A 24 -43.07 27.17 -24.11
C ASN A 24 -42.47 28.39 -24.81
N ILE A 25 -41.32 28.88 -24.34
CA ILE A 25 -40.69 30.09 -24.86
C ILE A 25 -39.18 29.91 -25.02
N THR A 26 -38.64 30.53 -26.08
CA THR A 26 -37.20 30.72 -26.20
C THR A 26 -36.66 31.43 -24.96
N GLY A 27 -35.61 30.88 -24.36
CA GLY A 27 -34.93 31.47 -23.21
C GLY A 27 -35.61 31.22 -21.86
N GLU A 28 -36.60 30.33 -21.79
CA GLU A 28 -37.08 29.78 -20.50
C GLU A 28 -35.94 29.07 -19.77
N GLU A 29 -35.77 29.37 -18.48
CA GLU A 29 -34.82 28.68 -17.61
C GLU A 29 -35.45 27.41 -17.04
N ILE A 30 -34.78 26.28 -17.25
CA ILE A 30 -35.15 24.98 -16.70
C ILE A 30 -34.18 24.70 -15.55
N ILE A 31 -34.70 24.64 -14.32
CA ILE A 31 -33.92 24.46 -13.09
C ILE A 31 -34.28 23.10 -12.49
N TYR A 32 -33.27 22.27 -12.23
CA TYR A 32 -33.41 21.02 -11.50
C TYR A 32 -32.42 21.00 -10.34
N ASP A 33 -32.92 20.77 -9.13
CA ASP A 33 -32.14 20.70 -7.91
C ASP A 33 -31.49 19.31 -7.79
N ILE A 34 -30.18 19.29 -7.55
CA ILE A 34 -29.37 18.07 -7.42
C ILE A 34 -28.94 17.80 -5.97
N ASP A 35 -29.47 18.56 -5.01
CA ASP A 35 -29.22 18.32 -3.59
C ASP A 35 -29.78 16.95 -3.14
N GLY A 36 -29.12 16.34 -2.15
CA GLY A 36 -29.56 15.09 -1.52
C GLY A 36 -29.19 13.80 -2.27
N LEU A 37 -28.34 13.88 -3.30
CA LEU A 37 -27.73 12.71 -3.92
C LEU A 37 -26.80 11.99 -2.93
N LEU A 38 -26.82 10.65 -2.94
CA LEU A 38 -25.87 9.83 -2.18
C LEU A 38 -24.49 9.85 -2.86
N LYS A 39 -23.42 9.48 -2.15
CA LYS A 39 -22.07 9.32 -2.71
C LYS A 39 -22.09 8.47 -3.98
N GLY A 40 -21.48 8.97 -5.05
CA GLY A 40 -21.47 8.28 -6.34
C GLY A 40 -21.36 9.22 -7.55
N ILE A 41 -21.32 8.62 -8.73
CA ILE A 41 -21.27 9.32 -10.01
C ILE A 41 -22.65 9.26 -10.65
N TYR A 42 -23.19 10.43 -10.99
CA TYR A 42 -24.48 10.60 -11.62
C TYR A 42 -24.31 11.30 -12.96
N ASN A 43 -25.03 10.85 -13.98
CA ASN A 43 -25.04 11.49 -15.29
C ASN A 43 -26.44 12.03 -15.56
N PHE A 44 -26.58 13.36 -15.47
CA PHE A 44 -27.84 14.04 -15.76
C PHE A 44 -27.84 14.51 -17.21
N THR A 45 -28.85 14.08 -17.97
CA THR A 45 -29.05 14.49 -19.37
C THR A 45 -30.37 15.24 -19.49
N ILE A 46 -30.33 16.46 -20.03
CA ILE A 46 -31.54 17.18 -20.43
C ILE A 46 -31.73 17.03 -21.93
N ILE A 47 -32.96 16.70 -22.34
CA ILE A 47 -33.39 16.65 -23.75
C ILE A 47 -34.52 17.65 -23.93
N ILE A 48 -34.41 18.53 -24.92
CA ILE A 48 -35.47 19.49 -25.26
C ILE A 48 -36.01 19.20 -26.67
N TYR A 49 -37.33 19.32 -26.83
CA TYR A 49 -38.07 19.00 -28.04
C TYR A 49 -38.80 20.22 -28.61
N ASP A 50 -38.86 20.32 -29.94
CA ASP A 50 -39.71 21.26 -30.66
C ASP A 50 -41.07 20.61 -31.04
N THR A 51 -42.02 21.40 -31.56
CA THR A 51 -43.35 20.88 -31.95
C THR A 51 -43.31 19.95 -33.18
N SER A 52 -42.18 19.92 -33.88
CA SER A 52 -41.93 19.04 -35.02
C SER A 52 -41.22 17.75 -34.61
N SER A 53 -41.02 17.53 -33.30
CA SER A 53 -40.29 16.41 -32.72
C SER A 53 -38.78 16.38 -33.03
N ASN A 54 -38.18 17.51 -33.41
CA ASN A 54 -36.72 17.64 -33.38
C ASN A 54 -36.25 17.80 -31.94
N SER A 55 -35.07 17.29 -31.62
CA SER A 55 -34.53 17.36 -30.25
C SER A 55 -33.06 17.72 -30.22
N VAL A 56 -32.63 18.35 -29.13
CA VAL A 56 -31.22 18.51 -28.76
C VAL A 56 -31.06 18.13 -27.29
N PHE A 57 -29.88 17.64 -26.91
CA PHE A 57 -29.59 17.25 -25.54
C PHE A 57 -28.26 17.82 -25.06
N ASP A 58 -28.11 17.90 -23.75
CA ASP A 58 -26.87 18.25 -23.05
C ASP A 58 -26.75 17.38 -21.79
N SER A 59 -25.52 17.09 -21.36
CA SER A 59 -25.26 16.18 -20.23
C SER A 59 -24.22 16.74 -19.27
N VAL A 60 -24.45 16.53 -17.98
CA VAL A 60 -23.50 16.85 -16.91
C VAL A 60 -23.24 15.62 -16.05
N GLU A 61 -21.97 15.32 -15.83
CA GLU A 61 -21.55 14.34 -14.84
C GLU A 61 -21.33 15.03 -13.50
N VAL A 62 -22.00 14.52 -12.47
CA VAL A 62 -21.90 15.01 -11.09
C VAL A 62 -21.26 13.90 -10.26
N ASN A 63 -20.06 14.17 -9.76
CA ASN A 63 -19.39 13.31 -8.80
C ASN A 63 -19.67 13.83 -7.39
N VAL A 64 -20.43 13.06 -6.61
CA VAL A 64 -20.73 13.38 -5.20
C VAL A 64 -19.67 12.69 -4.34
N THR A 65 -18.70 13.46 -3.88
CA THR A 65 -17.73 13.04 -2.87
C THR A 65 -18.20 13.43 -1.48
N ASP A 66 -17.90 12.57 -0.50
CA ASP A 66 -18.07 12.94 0.91
C ASP A 66 -16.76 13.55 1.39
N ASP A 67 -16.74 14.87 1.54
CA ASP A 67 -15.58 15.61 2.05
C ASP A 67 -15.62 15.72 3.59
N THR A 68 -16.67 15.18 4.24
CA THR A 68 -16.67 15.04 5.69
C THR A 68 -15.97 13.75 6.05
N PHE A 69 -14.85 13.86 6.77
CA PHE A 69 -14.26 12.74 7.49
C PHE A 69 -15.24 12.32 8.59
N ASP A 70 -16.30 11.60 8.23
CA ASP A 70 -17.19 10.95 9.16
C ASP A 70 -16.52 9.66 9.63
N ILE A 71 -16.16 9.61 10.91
CA ILE A 71 -15.63 8.41 11.57
C ILE A 71 -16.64 7.24 11.49
N ASN A 72 -17.91 7.50 11.15
CA ASN A 72 -18.88 6.45 10.86
C ASN A 72 -18.80 5.85 9.44
N ASP A 73 -18.16 6.48 8.44
CA ASP A 73 -18.05 5.87 7.09
C ASP A 73 -17.02 4.71 7.10
N ASP A 74 -15.99 4.79 7.96
CA ASP A 74 -15.08 3.67 8.26
C ASP A 74 -15.72 2.58 9.16
N TRP A 75 -16.92 2.83 9.69
CA TRP A 75 -17.67 1.86 10.49
C TRP A 75 -18.60 0.99 9.64
N GLU A 76 -18.75 1.22 8.34
CA GLU A 76 -19.52 0.30 7.47
C GLU A 76 -18.91 -1.11 7.41
N ASP A 77 -17.62 -1.26 7.72
CA ASP A 77 -16.93 -2.55 7.83
C ASP A 77 -16.96 -3.15 9.27
N VAL A 78 -17.69 -2.50 10.21
CA VAL A 78 -17.95 -3.00 11.58
C VAL A 78 -19.27 -3.79 11.65
N ASP A 79 -20.14 -3.70 10.64
CA ASP A 79 -21.43 -4.38 10.64
C ASP A 79 -21.33 -5.92 10.51
N ASP A 80 -20.14 -6.46 10.17
CA ASP A 80 -19.81 -7.89 10.18
C ASP A 80 -19.34 -8.42 11.57
N ALA A 81 -19.43 -7.61 12.63
CA ALA A 81 -19.12 -8.03 13.99
C ALA A 81 -20.09 -9.12 14.50
N THR A 82 -19.69 -10.39 14.42
CA THR A 82 -20.55 -11.55 14.80
C THR A 82 -20.16 -12.21 16.13
N GLY A 83 -19.00 -11.90 16.71
CA GLY A 83 -18.48 -12.58 17.89
C GLY A 83 -18.34 -11.70 19.13
N THR A 84 -18.29 -12.30 20.32
CA THR A 84 -17.84 -11.66 21.58
C THR A 84 -16.49 -12.24 21.97
N TYR A 85 -15.51 -11.41 22.32
CA TYR A 85 -14.32 -11.89 23.01
C TYR A 85 -14.52 -11.74 24.52
N THR A 86 -14.53 -12.87 25.22
CA THR A 86 -14.58 -12.92 26.68
C THR A 86 -13.56 -13.97 27.10
N GLY A 87 -12.30 -13.55 27.30
CA GLY A 87 -11.17 -14.48 27.25
C GLY A 87 -10.12 -14.32 28.33
N GLY A 88 -9.43 -15.44 28.57
CA GLY A 88 -8.20 -15.57 29.35
C GLY A 88 -6.96 -15.20 28.55
N ASP A 89 -5.84 -15.86 28.84
CA ASP A 89 -4.57 -15.57 28.16
C ASP A 89 -4.66 -15.97 26.68
N ALA A 90 -4.32 -15.06 25.77
CA ALA A 90 -4.48 -15.28 24.32
C ALA A 90 -3.45 -14.48 23.51
N THR A 91 -3.18 -14.94 22.28
CA THR A 91 -2.49 -14.17 21.25
C THR A 91 -3.48 -13.84 20.15
N ILE A 92 -3.59 -12.55 19.80
CA ILE A 92 -4.55 -12.06 18.81
C ILE A 92 -3.78 -11.43 17.65
N THR A 93 -4.11 -11.86 16.44
CA THR A 93 -3.43 -11.47 15.20
C THR A 93 -4.44 -11.03 14.14
N GLY A 94 -4.00 -10.17 13.22
CA GLY A 94 -4.81 -9.67 12.10
C GLY A 94 -6.00 -8.80 12.51
N VAL A 95 -7.01 -8.72 11.65
CA VAL A 95 -8.24 -7.95 11.89
C VAL A 95 -9.25 -8.80 12.64
N LYS A 96 -9.86 -8.25 13.71
CA LYS A 96 -10.92 -8.89 14.49
C LYS A 96 -12.11 -7.95 14.68
N ASN A 97 -13.29 -8.43 14.28
CA ASN A 97 -14.55 -7.74 14.44
C ASN A 97 -15.35 -8.39 15.58
N TRP A 98 -15.63 -7.64 16.65
CA TRP A 98 -16.38 -8.12 17.82
C TRP A 98 -17.52 -7.18 18.20
N THR A 99 -18.57 -7.75 18.77
CA THR A 99 -19.67 -7.01 19.40
C THR A 99 -19.25 -6.46 20.76
N SER A 100 -18.42 -7.20 21.51
CA SER A 100 -17.79 -6.78 22.75
C SER A 100 -16.42 -7.43 22.92
N PHE A 101 -15.51 -6.73 23.60
CA PHE A 101 -14.17 -7.22 23.91
C PHE A 101 -13.91 -7.10 25.40
N THR A 102 -13.56 -8.19 26.08
CA THR A 102 -13.27 -8.18 27.51
C THR A 102 -12.00 -8.95 27.84
N VAL A 103 -11.05 -8.26 28.48
CA VAL A 103 -9.85 -8.87 29.09
C VAL A 103 -10.05 -8.91 30.60
N ALA A 104 -10.23 -10.12 31.14
CA ALA A 104 -10.49 -10.30 32.56
C ALA A 104 -9.25 -9.99 33.43
N SER A 105 -9.46 -9.68 34.71
CA SER A 105 -8.34 -9.41 35.62
C SER A 105 -7.39 -10.60 35.78
N GLY A 106 -6.08 -10.30 35.82
CA GLY A 106 -5.02 -11.30 35.88
C GLY A 106 -4.80 -12.09 34.59
N LYS A 107 -5.42 -11.66 33.47
CA LYS A 107 -5.23 -12.26 32.14
C LYS A 107 -4.36 -11.39 31.26
N ILE A 108 -3.62 -12.03 30.37
CA ILE A 108 -2.68 -11.38 29.45
C ILE A 108 -3.09 -11.68 28.01
N VAL A 109 -3.42 -10.64 27.26
CA VAL A 109 -3.65 -10.72 25.82
C VAL A 109 -2.45 -10.14 25.11
N THR A 110 -1.73 -10.97 24.37
CA THR A 110 -0.65 -10.51 23.48
C THR A 110 -1.23 -10.17 22.11
N VAL A 111 -0.87 -9.02 21.57
CA VAL A 111 -1.36 -8.53 20.28
C VAL A 111 -0.19 -8.36 19.34
N ASP A 112 -0.27 -9.00 18.18
CA ASP A 112 0.77 -8.91 17.16
C ASP A 112 0.76 -7.54 16.47
N ALA A 113 1.92 -7.13 15.97
CA ALA A 113 2.09 -5.92 15.19
C ALA A 113 1.09 -5.86 14.01
N GLY A 114 0.40 -4.75 13.86
CA GLY A 114 -0.58 -4.51 12.79
C GLY A 114 -1.97 -5.11 13.04
N ALA A 115 -2.24 -5.67 14.23
CA ALA A 115 -3.58 -6.16 14.53
C ALA A 115 -4.58 -5.01 14.74
N THR A 116 -5.79 -5.18 14.21
CA THR A 116 -6.88 -4.19 14.27
C THR A 116 -8.11 -4.80 14.93
N PHE A 117 -8.57 -4.19 16.02
CA PHE A 117 -9.74 -4.60 16.77
C PHE A 117 -10.88 -3.62 16.49
N LYS A 118 -11.94 -4.09 15.84
CA LYS A 118 -13.17 -3.33 15.63
C LYS A 118 -14.23 -3.87 16.59
N VAL A 119 -14.54 -3.09 17.63
CA VAL A 119 -15.49 -3.47 18.70
C VAL A 119 -16.73 -2.60 18.61
N ARG A 120 -17.86 -3.14 18.15
CA ARG A 120 -19.10 -2.35 18.01
C ARG A 120 -19.57 -1.74 19.34
N GLY A 121 -19.49 -2.52 20.42
CA GLY A 121 -19.93 -2.13 21.75
C GLY A 121 -18.79 -1.66 22.65
N THR A 122 -18.72 -2.27 23.83
CA THR A 122 -17.75 -1.90 24.87
C THR A 122 -16.53 -2.81 24.82
N ALA A 123 -15.34 -2.20 24.91
CA ALA A 123 -14.08 -2.83 25.21
C ALA A 123 -13.75 -2.62 26.70
N THR A 124 -13.75 -3.69 27.50
CA THR A 124 -13.43 -3.65 28.94
C THR A 124 -12.11 -4.36 29.21
N ILE A 125 -11.10 -3.61 29.62
CA ILE A 125 -9.76 -4.11 29.89
C ILE A 125 -9.52 -4.09 31.40
N SER A 126 -9.63 -5.25 32.07
CA SER A 126 -9.32 -5.40 33.50
C SER A 126 -8.07 -6.24 33.76
N GLY A 127 -7.48 -6.84 32.73
CA GLY A 127 -6.16 -7.48 32.74
C GLY A 127 -5.17 -6.74 31.85
N THR A 128 -4.13 -7.41 31.38
CA THR A 128 -3.04 -6.80 30.60
C THR A 128 -3.20 -7.09 29.11
N ILE A 129 -3.04 -6.06 28.28
CA ILE A 129 -2.81 -6.17 26.84
C ILE A 129 -1.36 -5.79 26.58
N THR A 130 -0.60 -6.68 25.95
CA THR A 130 0.80 -6.45 25.58
C THR A 130 0.92 -6.48 24.06
N ILE A 131 1.43 -5.40 23.48
CA ILE A 131 1.47 -5.22 22.02
C ILE A 131 2.91 -5.34 21.54
N THR A 132 3.18 -6.20 20.57
CA THR A 132 4.54 -6.43 20.03
C THR A 132 4.89 -5.52 18.84
N GLY A 133 3.99 -4.59 18.48
CA GLY A 133 4.17 -3.53 17.48
C GLY A 133 3.05 -2.49 17.63
N ALA A 134 2.41 -2.08 16.53
CA ALA A 134 1.25 -1.18 16.57
C ALA A 134 -0.09 -1.94 16.58
N MET A 135 -0.99 -1.62 17.51
CA MET A 135 -2.39 -2.10 17.52
C MET A 135 -3.33 -0.95 17.20
N GLN A 136 -4.46 -1.22 16.53
CA GLN A 136 -5.58 -0.30 16.48
C GLN A 136 -6.78 -0.88 17.24
N LEU A 137 -7.41 -0.10 18.12
CA LEU A 137 -8.64 -0.50 18.82
C LEU A 137 -9.72 0.57 18.62
N TYR A 138 -10.76 0.19 17.89
CA TYR A 138 -11.95 0.99 17.64
C TYR A 138 -13.08 0.46 18.53
N ALA A 139 -13.65 1.28 19.41
CA ALA A 139 -14.81 0.89 20.20
C ALA A 139 -15.78 2.03 20.49
N THR A 140 -17.06 1.74 20.72
CA THR A 140 -17.98 2.78 21.22
C THR A 140 -17.53 3.29 22.60
N THR A 141 -17.16 2.36 23.48
CA THR A 141 -16.63 2.68 24.81
C THR A 141 -15.43 1.83 25.11
N ILE A 142 -14.34 2.44 25.56
CA ILE A 142 -13.17 1.75 26.13
C ILE A 142 -13.15 2.03 27.64
N THR A 143 -13.09 0.97 28.44
CA THR A 143 -12.96 1.07 29.89
C THR A 143 -11.74 0.28 30.34
N ILE A 144 -10.76 0.97 30.91
CA ILE A 144 -9.59 0.37 31.56
C ILE A 144 -9.86 0.30 33.06
N GLY A 145 -10.10 -0.92 33.54
CA GLY A 145 -10.36 -1.24 34.94
C GLY A 145 -9.13 -1.04 35.83
N ALA A 146 -9.32 -1.11 37.15
CA ALA A 146 -8.26 -0.83 38.14
C ALA A 146 -7.03 -1.76 38.06
N ALA A 147 -7.19 -2.95 37.47
CA ALA A 147 -6.11 -3.89 37.18
C ALA A 147 -5.81 -3.99 35.67
N GLY A 148 -6.46 -3.12 34.88
CA GLY A 148 -6.33 -3.04 33.45
C GLY A 148 -5.03 -2.36 33.04
N THR A 149 -4.30 -2.94 32.11
CA THR A 149 -3.11 -2.35 31.52
C THR A 149 -3.17 -2.53 30.01
N ILE A 150 -2.95 -1.47 29.23
CA ILE A 150 -2.60 -1.57 27.81
C ILE A 150 -1.17 -1.07 27.69
N ALA A 151 -0.27 -1.94 27.24
CA ALA A 151 1.15 -1.66 27.13
C ALA A 151 1.67 -1.91 25.70
N GLY A 152 2.32 -0.89 25.15
CA GLY A 152 2.89 -0.87 23.79
C GLY A 152 2.20 0.14 22.88
N THR A 153 2.65 0.25 21.64
CA THR A 153 2.10 1.20 20.66
C THR A 153 0.65 0.83 20.32
N SER A 154 -0.31 1.65 20.75
CA SER A 154 -1.72 1.46 20.39
C SER A 154 -2.34 2.73 19.84
N HIS A 155 -3.29 2.59 18.91
CA HIS A 155 -4.15 3.67 18.46
C HIS A 155 -5.55 3.36 18.97
N LEU A 156 -5.93 4.02 20.05
CA LEU A 156 -7.28 3.90 20.60
C LEU A 156 -8.19 4.92 19.94
N ARG A 157 -9.34 4.47 19.43
CA ARG A 157 -10.43 5.32 18.94
C ARG A 157 -11.74 4.93 19.62
N ALA A 158 -12.29 5.86 20.40
CA ALA A 158 -13.57 5.64 21.05
C ALA A 158 -14.39 6.92 21.26
N ASN A 159 -15.70 6.75 21.38
CA ASN A 159 -16.59 7.84 21.80
C ASN A 159 -16.38 8.16 23.28
N THR A 160 -16.12 7.15 24.11
CA THR A 160 -15.83 7.33 25.54
C THR A 160 -14.65 6.48 25.95
N LEU A 161 -13.65 7.09 26.58
CA LEU A 161 -12.54 6.42 27.25
C LEU A 161 -12.60 6.71 28.75
N THR A 162 -12.71 5.65 29.54
CA THR A 162 -12.68 5.71 31.00
C THR A 162 -11.51 4.91 31.53
N ILE A 163 -10.65 5.55 32.32
CA ILE A 163 -9.56 4.88 33.04
C ILE A 163 -9.88 4.99 34.53
N THR A 164 -10.24 3.87 35.14
CA THR A 164 -10.54 3.79 36.57
C THR A 164 -9.27 3.84 37.41
N ALA A 165 -9.38 4.19 38.69
CA ALA A 165 -8.23 4.32 39.58
C ALA A 165 -7.40 3.02 39.63
N GLY A 166 -6.10 3.11 39.34
CA GLY A 166 -5.18 1.97 39.22
C GLY A 166 -5.04 1.38 37.82
N GLY A 167 -5.94 1.70 36.89
CA GLY A 167 -5.79 1.35 35.48
C GLY A 167 -4.62 2.11 34.84
N THR A 168 -3.92 1.45 33.93
CA THR A 168 -2.73 2.01 33.26
C THR A 168 -2.90 1.96 31.74
N LEU A 169 -2.66 3.08 31.08
CA LEU A 169 -2.55 3.18 29.62
C LEU A 169 -1.15 3.68 29.26
N GLU A 170 -0.38 2.81 28.61
CA GLU A 170 0.96 3.11 28.07
C GLU A 170 0.85 3.02 26.55
N THR A 171 0.58 4.15 25.90
CA THR A 171 0.33 4.20 24.45
C THR A 171 0.92 5.44 23.81
N ASP A 172 1.41 5.29 22.58
CA ASP A 172 2.03 6.38 21.82
C ASP A 172 0.99 7.35 21.23
N LEU A 173 -0.25 6.92 20.99
CA LEU A 173 -1.31 7.76 20.44
C LEU A 173 -2.70 7.37 20.98
N CYS A 174 -3.50 8.34 21.43
CA CYS A 174 -4.89 8.12 21.81
C CYS A 174 -5.77 9.20 21.16
N GLN A 175 -6.66 8.81 20.25
CA GLN A 175 -7.55 9.73 19.54
C GLN A 175 -8.99 9.53 20.01
N LEU A 176 -9.63 10.58 20.53
CA LEU A 176 -11.05 10.53 20.90
C LEU A 176 -11.89 11.21 19.83
N SER A 177 -12.86 10.48 19.28
CA SER A 177 -13.68 10.96 18.17
C SER A 177 -14.65 12.07 18.60
N ARG A 178 -15.20 12.00 19.83
CA ARG A 178 -16.25 12.94 20.23
C ARG A 178 -16.69 13.00 21.70
N GLY A 179 -15.98 12.43 22.68
CA GLY A 179 -16.55 12.36 24.03
C GLY A 179 -15.63 12.50 25.23
N ASP A 180 -16.31 12.68 26.36
CA ASP A 180 -15.81 12.97 27.68
C ASP A 180 -14.76 11.94 28.12
N THR A 181 -13.52 12.38 28.31
CA THR A 181 -12.52 11.58 29.02
C THR A 181 -12.80 11.72 30.50
N THR A 182 -13.12 10.61 31.15
CA THR A 182 -13.30 10.56 32.60
C THR A 182 -12.13 9.83 33.22
N TYR A 183 -11.27 10.58 33.91
CA TYR A 183 -10.23 10.03 34.77
C TYR A 183 -10.77 10.01 36.20
N GLU A 184 -10.84 8.83 36.80
CA GLU A 184 -11.05 8.74 38.24
C GLU A 184 -9.74 9.05 38.97
N ALA A 185 -9.84 9.63 40.17
CA ALA A 185 -8.67 10.00 40.96
C ALA A 185 -7.75 8.78 41.19
N GLY A 186 -6.56 8.81 40.58
CA GLY A 186 -5.56 7.73 40.64
C GLY A 186 -5.45 6.83 39.40
N GLY A 187 -6.16 7.12 38.29
CA GLY A 187 -5.84 6.54 36.99
C GLY A 187 -4.56 7.16 36.41
N ASP A 188 -3.69 6.35 35.80
CA ASP A 188 -2.36 6.77 35.32
C ASP A 188 -2.26 6.64 33.79
N CYS A 189 -2.06 7.75 33.08
CA CYS A 189 -1.70 7.75 31.65
C CYS A 189 -0.22 8.15 31.55
N ARG A 190 0.64 7.21 31.18
CA ARG A 190 2.08 7.43 31.14
C ARG A 190 2.56 7.61 29.72
N SER A 191 3.19 8.75 29.44
CA SER A 191 3.98 9.10 28.24
C SER A 191 3.18 9.11 26.93
N GLY A 192 3.31 10.18 26.13
CA GLY A 192 2.84 10.19 24.73
C GLY A 192 1.34 10.35 24.47
N CYS A 193 0.47 10.24 25.49
CA CYS A 193 -0.98 10.43 25.32
C CYS A 193 -1.37 11.90 25.06
N GLY A 194 -1.14 12.38 23.83
CA GLY A 194 -1.68 13.64 23.33
C GLY A 194 -3.18 13.51 23.07
N LEU A 195 -4.00 14.11 23.92
CA LEU A 195 -5.43 14.28 23.67
C LEU A 195 -5.62 15.36 22.61
N VAL A 196 -5.68 14.96 21.34
CA VAL A 196 -6.06 15.86 20.25
C VAL A 196 -7.59 15.98 20.26
N SER A 197 -8.11 17.08 20.81
CA SER A 197 -9.51 17.46 20.57
C SER A 197 -9.66 17.84 19.09
N PRO A 198 -10.72 17.39 18.39
CA PRO A 198 -10.99 17.82 17.03
C PRO A 198 -11.49 19.27 17.06
N HIS A 199 -10.59 20.25 17.12
CA HIS A 199 -10.92 21.63 16.84
C HIS A 199 -9.83 22.25 15.95
N GLU A 200 -10.24 22.52 14.72
CA GLU A 200 -9.57 23.28 13.65
C GLU A 200 -8.20 22.75 13.19
N ASN A 201 -8.21 22.11 12.02
CA ASN A 201 -7.06 22.07 11.11
C ASN A 201 -6.55 23.50 10.90
N VAL A 202 -5.50 23.88 11.64
CA VAL A 202 -4.71 25.06 11.32
C VAL A 202 -3.78 24.65 10.18
N ASN A 203 -4.24 24.85 8.95
CA ASN A 203 -3.35 25.01 7.82
C ASN A 203 -2.57 26.32 8.04
N ASP A 204 -1.42 26.27 8.71
CA ASP A 204 -0.39 27.29 8.58
C ASP A 204 0.98 26.62 8.34
N GLY A 205 1.67 27.07 7.29
CA GLY A 205 2.91 26.44 6.82
C GLY A 205 4.09 26.77 7.73
N ASP A 206 4.45 25.81 8.60
CA ASP A 206 5.70 25.72 9.39
C ASP A 206 5.57 25.97 10.90
N PHE A 207 4.44 25.66 11.54
CA PHE A 207 4.37 25.59 13.01
C PHE A 207 3.75 24.29 13.51
N ASP A 208 4.58 23.44 14.14
CA ASP A 208 4.07 22.34 14.96
C ASP A 208 3.35 22.92 16.18
N THR A 209 2.05 22.65 16.27
CA THR A 209 1.20 23.09 17.38
C THR A 209 0.89 21.91 18.28
N ALA A 210 1.31 21.99 19.54
CA ALA A 210 0.90 21.05 20.56
C ALA A 210 0.03 21.76 21.60
N VAL A 211 -1.16 21.20 21.85
CA VAL A 211 -2.10 21.70 22.84
C VAL A 211 -2.17 20.67 23.97
N SER A 212 -1.76 21.08 25.18
CA SER A 212 -1.99 20.29 26.40
C SER A 212 -3.20 20.86 27.13
N VAL A 213 -4.24 20.05 27.30
CA VAL A 213 -5.46 20.37 28.07
C VAL A 213 -5.53 19.43 29.26
N ILE A 214 -5.41 19.97 30.48
CA ILE A 214 -5.75 19.21 31.70
C ILE A 214 -7.13 19.62 32.17
N SER A 215 -8.07 18.67 32.15
CA SER A 215 -9.42 18.85 32.69
C SER A 215 -9.51 18.39 34.14
N ASN A 216 -9.96 19.29 35.01
CA ASN A 216 -10.56 19.11 36.34
C ASN A 216 -10.07 17.94 37.22
N GLY A 217 -9.13 18.24 38.13
CA GLY A 217 -8.93 17.51 39.38
C GLY A 217 -8.96 18.46 40.58
N VAL A 218 -9.64 18.08 41.66
CA VAL A 218 -9.57 18.82 42.94
C VAL A 218 -8.23 18.48 43.60
N HIS A 219 -7.39 19.48 43.86
CA HIS A 219 -6.07 19.27 44.46
C HIS A 219 -5.90 20.14 45.71
N SER A 220 -5.42 19.53 46.80
CA SER A 220 -5.02 20.23 48.03
C SER A 220 -3.48 20.21 48.14
N GLY A 221 -2.83 21.32 47.80
CA GLY A 221 -1.36 21.46 47.83
C GLY A 221 -0.83 22.36 46.71
N SER A 222 0.48 22.62 46.71
CA SER A 222 1.15 23.24 45.55
C SER A 222 1.06 22.28 44.38
N VAL A 223 0.40 22.68 43.30
CA VAL A 223 0.36 21.92 42.05
C VAL A 223 1.43 22.53 41.15
N ASN A 224 2.48 21.76 40.89
CA ASN A 224 3.47 22.11 39.88
C ASN A 224 3.07 21.38 38.61
N MET A 225 2.80 22.12 37.54
CA MET A 225 2.56 21.54 36.23
C MET A 225 3.78 21.79 35.35
N THR A 226 4.31 20.72 34.75
CA THR A 226 5.42 20.81 33.80
C THR A 226 4.98 20.17 32.48
N THR A 227 5.00 20.93 31.40
CA THR A 227 4.89 20.38 30.03
C THR A 227 6.27 20.44 29.41
N ILE A 228 6.80 19.32 28.92
CA ILE A 228 8.13 19.22 28.32
C ILE A 228 7.99 18.82 26.85
N PHE A 229 8.69 19.53 25.99
CA PHE A 229 8.96 19.20 24.60
C PHE A 229 10.45 18.92 24.50
N GLN A 230 10.82 17.81 23.86
CA GLN A 230 12.20 17.49 23.52
C GLN A 230 12.28 17.10 22.06
N TRP A 231 13.33 17.52 21.38
CA TRP A 231 13.60 17.21 19.99
C TRP A 231 15.11 17.12 19.75
N ALA A 232 15.51 16.40 18.70
CA ALA A 232 16.92 16.16 18.39
C ALA A 232 17.59 17.35 17.66
N SER A 233 16.80 18.15 16.94
CA SER A 233 17.27 19.33 16.19
C SER A 233 17.90 20.38 17.12
N THR A 234 19.06 20.90 16.75
CA THR A 234 19.77 21.91 17.54
C THR A 234 19.45 23.34 17.10
N LYS A 235 18.39 23.62 16.36
CA LYS A 235 18.12 25.01 15.93
C LYS A 235 16.65 25.36 16.06
N VAL A 236 16.35 26.21 17.05
CA VAL A 236 15.03 26.83 17.20
C VAL A 236 15.11 28.28 16.75
N GLU A 237 14.33 28.64 15.74
CA GLU A 237 14.38 29.98 15.13
C GLU A 237 13.47 30.97 15.86
N SER A 238 12.29 30.51 16.29
CA SER A 238 11.42 31.26 17.19
C SER A 238 10.54 30.35 18.02
N ILE A 239 10.16 30.81 19.21
CA ILE A 239 9.15 30.15 20.04
C ILE A 239 8.08 31.18 20.29
N LYS A 240 6.85 30.81 19.96
CA LYS A 240 5.66 31.55 20.27
C LYS A 240 4.86 30.71 21.25
N TYR A 241 4.79 31.18 22.48
CA TYR A 241 3.98 30.52 23.47
C TYR A 241 2.89 31.46 23.94
N ARG A 242 1.77 30.86 24.32
CA ARG A 242 0.70 31.53 25.03
C ARG A 242 0.35 30.64 26.23
N VAL A 243 0.69 31.16 27.40
CA VAL A 243 0.16 30.65 28.67
C VAL A 243 -1.11 31.44 28.97
N ARG A 244 -2.27 30.80 29.02
CA ARG A 244 -3.47 31.39 29.62
C ARG A 244 -3.73 30.73 30.96
N GLY A 245 -3.55 31.48 32.03
CA GLY A 245 -4.26 31.20 33.27
C GLY A 245 -5.66 31.74 33.21
N HIS A 246 -6.63 30.99 33.71
CA HIS A 246 -7.95 31.54 33.95
C HIS A 246 -8.40 31.15 35.35
N HIS A 247 -8.27 32.09 36.29
CA HIS A 247 -8.74 31.91 37.65
C HIS A 247 -10.16 32.43 37.80
N THR A 248 -11.06 31.57 38.24
CA THR A 248 -12.31 32.02 38.85
C THR A 248 -12.21 31.80 40.36
N PHE A 249 -11.75 32.82 41.10
CA PHE A 249 -11.76 32.78 42.56
C PHE A 249 -13.19 32.98 43.05
N ALA A 250 -13.82 31.94 43.57
CA ALA A 250 -15.02 32.07 44.39
C ALA A 250 -14.63 31.80 45.85
N THR A 251 -13.91 32.73 46.49
CA THR A 251 -13.88 32.72 47.96
C THR A 251 -15.11 33.48 48.45
N LYS A 252 -15.80 32.93 49.45
CA LYS A 252 -16.98 33.54 50.07
C LYS A 252 -16.67 34.89 50.76
N ASP A 253 -15.39 35.16 51.02
CA ASP A 253 -14.94 36.24 51.90
C ASP A 253 -14.07 37.31 51.20
N GLY A 254 -13.91 37.26 49.86
CA GLY A 254 -13.41 38.39 49.05
C GLY A 254 -11.94 38.78 49.19
N SER A 255 -11.10 37.98 49.85
CA SER A 255 -9.68 38.32 50.07
C SER A 255 -8.72 37.14 49.82
N ALA A 256 -8.44 36.82 48.55
CA ALA A 256 -7.32 35.95 48.21
C ALA A 256 -6.41 36.65 47.19
N ASN A 257 -5.21 37.00 47.64
CA ASN A 257 -4.09 37.37 46.78
C ASN A 257 -3.32 36.08 46.45
N GLY A 258 -3.78 35.33 45.45
CA GLY A 258 -2.97 34.28 44.84
C GLY A 258 -2.25 34.85 43.63
N SER A 259 -0.93 34.77 43.58
CA SER A 259 -0.15 34.98 42.35
C SER A 259 0.12 33.62 41.72
N ASN A 260 -0.08 33.52 40.41
CA ASN A 260 0.52 32.41 39.66
C ASN A 260 1.89 32.86 39.20
N GLU A 261 2.88 32.04 39.44
CA GLU A 261 4.18 32.20 38.82
C GLU A 261 4.26 31.16 37.71
N TRP A 262 4.62 31.61 36.51
CA TRP A 262 4.97 30.72 35.42
C TRP A 262 6.42 30.99 35.01
N GLU A 263 7.08 29.94 34.53
CA GLU A 263 8.45 29.98 34.05
C GLU A 263 8.58 29.11 32.80
N LEU A 264 9.14 29.66 31.73
CA LEU A 264 9.50 28.95 30.51
C LEU A 264 10.99 28.65 30.55
N PHE A 265 11.36 27.41 30.28
CA PHE A 265 12.74 26.97 30.17
C PHE A 265 13.01 26.42 28.77
N LEU A 266 14.26 26.54 28.33
CA LEU A 266 14.82 25.86 27.17
C LEU A 266 15.89 24.89 27.63
N GLU A 267 15.89 23.68 27.13
CA GLU A 267 17.00 22.76 27.29
C GLU A 267 18.05 23.11 26.24
N ILE A 268 19.22 23.57 26.68
CA ILE A 268 20.35 23.90 25.83
C ILE A 268 21.55 23.15 26.39
N ASP A 269 22.20 22.33 25.56
CA ASP A 269 23.35 21.51 25.96
C ASP A 269 23.08 20.54 27.13
N GLY A 270 21.82 20.08 27.25
CA GLY A 270 21.37 19.19 28.33
C GLY A 270 21.11 19.90 29.66
N GLU A 271 21.13 21.23 29.70
CA GLU A 271 20.75 22.02 30.86
C GLU A 271 19.48 22.85 30.58
N TRP A 272 18.55 22.87 31.54
CA TRP A 272 17.33 23.68 31.48
C TRP A 272 17.61 25.12 31.92
N ILE A 273 17.51 26.05 30.98
CA ILE A 273 17.76 27.48 31.20
C ILE A 273 16.43 28.23 31.16
N SER A 274 16.10 28.94 32.25
CA SER A 274 14.94 29.82 32.31
C SER A 274 15.08 30.98 31.31
N GLN A 275 14.07 31.17 30.48
CA GLN A 275 14.03 32.21 29.45
C GLN A 275 13.04 33.33 29.75
N ALA A 276 11.95 33.00 30.42
CA ALA A 276 10.93 33.96 30.76
C ALA A 276 10.19 33.49 32.01
N SER A 277 9.89 34.43 32.89
CA SER A 277 8.98 34.21 34.00
C SER A 277 8.03 35.39 34.13
N GLY A 278 6.87 35.14 34.72
CA GLY A 278 5.89 36.19 34.91
C GLY A 278 4.82 35.81 35.92
N SER A 279 4.13 36.84 36.37
CA SER A 279 2.87 36.72 37.10
C SER A 279 1.75 37.33 36.26
N ASP A 280 0.62 36.64 36.18
CA ASP A 280 -0.65 37.05 35.53
C ASP A 280 -0.95 36.53 34.10
N ASP A 281 -2.24 36.58 33.75
CA ASP A 281 -3.01 35.65 32.89
C ASP A 281 -2.76 35.67 31.36
N SER A 282 -1.75 36.38 30.85
CA SER A 282 -1.26 36.15 29.47
C SER A 282 0.01 36.94 29.17
N GLY A 283 1.05 36.25 28.71
CA GLY A 283 2.21 36.84 28.05
C GLY A 283 2.38 36.22 26.66
N THR A 284 2.73 37.02 25.67
CA THR A 284 3.30 36.54 24.40
C THR A 284 4.75 36.98 24.39
N VAL A 285 5.68 36.08 24.67
CA VAL A 285 7.10 36.39 24.46
C VAL A 285 7.46 35.83 23.11
N THR A 286 7.74 36.74 22.18
CA THR A 286 8.36 36.43 20.91
C THR A 286 9.85 36.67 21.09
N THR A 287 10.62 35.63 21.43
CA THR A 287 12.08 35.76 21.37
C THR A 287 12.48 35.62 19.89
N THR A 288 13.12 36.64 19.36
CA THR A 288 13.66 36.61 18.00
C THR A 288 15.16 36.31 18.05
N THR A 289 15.49 35.15 17.46
CA THR A 289 16.78 34.70 16.92
C THR A 289 17.77 33.98 17.84
N GLY A 290 18.18 32.77 17.40
CA GLY A 290 19.55 32.27 17.55
C GLY A 290 19.80 31.16 18.57
N TRP A 291 18.79 30.36 18.98
CA TRP A 291 19.02 29.25 19.90
C TRP A 291 19.61 28.04 19.17
N ASN A 292 20.91 28.08 18.97
CA ASN A 292 21.69 26.90 18.58
C ASN A 292 21.80 25.98 19.80
N ARG A 293 21.59 24.68 19.60
CA ARG A 293 21.65 23.57 20.57
C ARG A 293 20.50 23.52 21.57
N CYS A 294 19.37 24.12 21.26
CA CYS A 294 18.15 23.93 22.04
C CYS A 294 17.50 22.58 21.67
N THR A 295 17.42 21.66 22.63
CA THR A 295 16.88 20.29 22.46
C THR A 295 15.55 20.08 23.18
N GLY A 296 15.01 21.13 23.82
CA GLY A 296 13.73 21.05 24.50
C GLY A 296 13.19 22.38 24.99
N ILE A 297 11.87 22.44 25.20
CA ILE A 297 11.16 23.54 25.86
C ILE A 297 10.34 22.96 26.98
N LYS A 298 10.32 23.59 28.16
CA LYS A 298 9.31 23.30 29.17
C LYS A 298 8.67 24.56 29.71
N ALA A 299 7.39 24.48 30.02
CA ALA A 299 6.69 25.51 30.78
C ALA A 299 6.31 24.92 32.14
N GLU A 300 6.69 25.62 33.20
CA GLU A 300 6.30 25.32 34.56
C GLU A 300 5.30 26.39 35.05
N SER A 301 4.27 25.96 35.76
CA SER A 301 3.44 26.85 36.56
C SER A 301 3.38 26.33 37.99
N ALA A 302 3.51 27.25 38.94
CA ALA A 302 3.36 26.99 40.36
C ALA A 302 2.20 27.84 40.89
N ALA A 303 1.14 27.17 41.34
CA ALA A 303 0.08 27.80 42.09
C ALA A 303 0.37 27.63 43.60
N SER A 304 0.85 28.70 44.24
CA SER A 304 1.06 28.72 45.69
C SER A 304 -0.18 29.26 46.40
N ALA A 305 -0.93 28.38 47.06
CA ALA A 305 -1.97 28.78 48.00
C ALA A 305 -1.33 29.04 49.37
N ASN A 306 -1.02 30.30 49.68
CA ASN A 306 -0.54 30.67 51.01
C ASN A 306 -1.67 30.50 52.07
N GLY A 307 -1.69 29.35 52.74
CA GLY A 307 -2.13 29.27 54.13
C GLY A 307 -3.61 29.04 54.44
N VAL A 308 -4.40 28.41 53.58
CA VAL A 308 -5.79 28.02 53.96
C VAL A 308 -6.13 26.59 53.54
N SER A 309 -6.53 25.76 54.50
CA SER A 309 -6.83 24.34 54.36
C SER A 309 -8.23 24.05 53.78
N ARG A 310 -8.64 24.74 52.70
CA ARG A 310 -9.97 24.53 52.08
C ARG A 310 -9.85 24.06 50.63
N GLU A 311 -10.82 23.26 50.20
CA GLU A 311 -10.91 22.72 48.83
C GLU A 311 -10.84 23.85 47.80
N TYR A 312 -9.81 23.79 46.94
CA TYR A 312 -9.61 24.72 45.83
C TYR A 312 -10.07 24.04 44.54
N MET A 313 -10.89 24.74 43.75
CA MET A 313 -11.13 24.40 42.35
C MET A 313 -10.26 25.33 41.50
N ALA A 314 -9.05 24.88 41.15
CA ALA A 314 -8.26 25.53 40.11
C ALA A 314 -8.84 25.10 38.74
N ARG A 315 -9.13 26.08 37.87
CA ARG A 315 -9.63 25.83 36.50
C ARG A 315 -8.50 26.03 35.49
N THR A 316 -8.65 25.31 34.39
CA THR A 316 -7.69 24.96 33.34
C THR A 316 -6.82 26.09 32.82
N TYR A 317 -5.54 25.77 32.62
CA TYR A 317 -4.58 26.57 31.86
C TYR A 317 -4.43 25.99 30.46
N HIS A 318 -4.61 26.83 29.43
CA HIS A 318 -4.25 26.47 28.06
C HIS A 318 -2.80 26.89 27.81
N TYR A 319 -1.98 25.92 27.42
CA TYR A 319 -0.66 26.17 26.84
C TYR A 319 -0.76 25.93 25.35
N GLU A 320 -0.70 27.01 24.58
CA GLU A 320 -0.46 26.93 23.14
C GLU A 320 1.03 27.19 22.97
N LEU A 321 1.82 26.13 22.78
CA LEU A 321 3.23 26.23 22.45
C LEU A 321 3.38 26.01 20.95
N GLN A 322 3.83 27.04 20.25
CA GLN A 322 4.19 27.02 18.84
C GLN A 322 5.69 27.24 18.75
N ALA A 323 6.45 26.31 18.20
CA ALA A 323 7.87 26.53 17.90
C ALA A 323 8.05 26.58 16.38
N LYS A 324 8.70 27.63 15.89
CA LYS A 324 9.24 27.66 14.53
C LYS A 324 10.67 27.15 14.58
N GLY A 325 10.88 25.96 14.09
CA GLY A 325 12.19 25.36 13.86
C GLY A 325 12.11 24.47 12.63
N TYR A 326 13.20 23.76 12.35
CA TYR A 326 13.16 22.60 11.45
C TYR A 326 13.07 21.35 12.35
N PRO A 327 11.87 20.97 12.84
CA PRO A 327 11.73 19.72 13.58
C PRO A 327 11.84 18.57 12.58
N THR A 328 12.97 17.87 12.61
CA THR A 328 12.99 16.49 12.14
C THR A 328 12.35 15.65 13.25
N ALA A 329 11.06 15.35 13.09
CA ALA A 329 10.45 14.28 13.86
C ALA A 329 11.02 12.96 13.34
N ASP A 330 12.18 12.56 13.87
CA ASP A 330 12.77 11.25 13.62
C ASP A 330 12.35 10.27 14.74
N TYR A 331 12.07 9.05 14.32
CA TYR A 331 11.49 7.96 15.10
C TYR A 331 12.34 7.63 16.34
N ILE A 332 11.80 7.85 17.54
CA ILE A 332 12.43 7.40 18.79
C ILE A 332 12.20 5.90 18.93
N ASN A 333 13.22 5.07 18.63
CA ASN A 333 13.17 3.67 19.01
C ASN A 333 13.42 3.47 20.53
N SER A 334 12.93 2.34 21.02
CA SER A 334 12.66 1.99 22.42
C SER A 334 13.88 1.81 23.36
N SER A 335 15.02 2.50 23.15
CA SER A 335 16.20 2.32 24.03
C SER A 335 17.00 3.58 24.39
N GLY A 336 16.55 4.79 24.09
CA GLY A 336 17.09 6.01 24.74
C GLY A 336 18.58 6.30 24.54
N THR A 337 19.23 5.76 23.50
CA THR A 337 20.54 6.21 23.03
C THR A 337 20.59 6.09 21.51
N VAL A 338 20.86 7.21 20.83
CA VAL A 338 21.15 7.27 19.39
C VAL A 338 22.63 6.92 19.22
N PRO A 339 23.01 5.83 18.53
CA PRO A 339 24.37 5.72 18.01
C PRO A 339 24.58 6.92 17.07
N PRO A 340 25.76 7.54 17.03
CA PRO A 340 26.04 8.58 16.05
C PRO A 340 25.96 7.96 14.65
N SER A 341 24.77 7.93 14.04
CA SER A 341 24.66 7.83 12.60
C SER A 341 25.08 9.19 12.08
N THR A 342 26.12 9.18 11.25
CA THR A 342 26.51 10.32 10.43
C THR A 342 25.57 10.49 9.24
N ASP A 343 24.42 9.84 9.27
CA ASP A 343 23.47 9.78 8.18
C ASP A 343 22.27 10.64 8.58
N ILE A 344 22.35 11.91 8.18
CA ILE A 344 21.30 12.93 8.30
C ILE A 344 20.74 13.22 6.91
N GLU A 345 20.94 12.33 5.93
CA GLU A 345 20.45 12.48 4.55
C GLU A 345 19.16 11.70 4.27
N ASP A 346 18.51 11.14 5.30
CA ASP A 346 17.22 10.46 5.16
C ASP A 346 16.08 11.36 5.68
N PHE A 347 14.94 11.37 4.98
CA PHE A 347 13.65 12.03 5.30
C PHE A 347 13.28 13.38 4.67
N VAL A 348 13.76 13.65 3.46
CA VAL A 348 12.94 13.64 2.24
C VAL A 348 13.98 13.39 1.17
N ASN A 349 14.14 12.15 0.69
CA ASN A 349 14.97 12.00 -0.49
C ASN A 349 14.22 12.75 -1.59
N PRO A 350 14.78 13.83 -2.16
CA PRO A 350 14.07 14.66 -3.13
C PRO A 350 13.50 13.79 -4.29
N LEU A 351 14.16 12.66 -4.53
CA LEU A 351 13.83 11.64 -5.50
C LEU A 351 13.54 10.30 -4.82
N GLU A 352 12.29 9.84 -4.84
CA GLU A 352 11.88 8.56 -4.24
C GLU A 352 11.61 7.52 -5.32
N ALA A 353 11.99 6.26 -5.08
CA ALA A 353 11.83 5.17 -6.04
C ALA A 353 11.08 3.98 -5.42
N PHE A 354 10.11 3.46 -6.17
CA PHE A 354 9.21 2.40 -5.73
C PHE A 354 9.07 1.33 -6.81
N SER A 355 8.79 0.09 -6.38
CA SER A 355 8.27 -0.95 -7.27
C SER A 355 6.75 -0.81 -7.35
N GLU A 356 6.21 -0.53 -8.54
CA GLU A 356 4.78 -0.32 -8.77
C GLU A 356 4.15 -1.54 -9.45
N THR A 357 2.93 -1.92 -9.07
CA THR A 357 2.20 -3.07 -9.66
C THR A 357 0.96 -2.68 -10.45
N SER A 358 0.44 -1.46 -10.25
CA SER A 358 -0.83 -1.03 -10.84
C SER A 358 -0.66 -0.37 -12.22
N ILE A 359 0.43 0.38 -12.42
CA ILE A 359 0.78 1.05 -13.68
C ILE A 359 2.02 0.36 -14.24
N VAL A 360 1.80 -0.71 -14.99
CA VAL A 360 2.85 -1.53 -15.61
C VAL A 360 2.62 -1.63 -17.12
N ARG A 361 3.70 -1.76 -17.89
CA ARG A 361 3.61 -1.98 -19.34
C ARG A 361 3.86 -3.44 -19.69
N GLU A 362 4.84 -4.06 -19.05
CA GLU A 362 5.16 -5.47 -19.20
C GLU A 362 5.55 -6.09 -17.84
N GLY A 363 5.42 -7.41 -17.70
CA GLY A 363 5.81 -8.09 -16.48
C GLY A 363 4.88 -7.82 -15.28
N THR A 364 5.46 -7.83 -14.07
CA THR A 364 4.73 -7.73 -12.80
C THR A 364 4.92 -6.39 -12.09
N TYR A 365 6.02 -5.68 -12.38
CA TYR A 365 6.36 -4.43 -11.73
C TYR A 365 6.97 -3.44 -12.72
N SER A 366 6.69 -2.16 -12.54
CA SER A 366 7.43 -1.05 -13.15
C SER A 366 8.20 -0.28 -12.06
N LEU A 367 9.24 0.46 -12.46
CA LEU A 367 9.91 1.40 -11.57
C LEU A 367 9.10 2.70 -11.55
N ARG A 368 8.56 3.08 -10.39
CA ARG A 368 7.96 4.40 -10.16
C ARG A 368 8.97 5.31 -9.47
N VAL A 369 9.13 6.52 -9.99
CA VAL A 369 9.99 7.55 -9.42
C VAL A 369 9.19 8.82 -9.20
N GLU A 370 9.23 9.36 -7.99
CA GLU A 370 8.56 10.60 -7.64
C GLU A 370 9.57 11.72 -7.47
N CYS A 371 9.33 12.81 -8.20
CA CYS A 371 10.13 14.02 -8.11
C CYS A 371 9.27 15.16 -7.57
N SER A 372 9.69 15.69 -6.43
CA SER A 372 9.11 16.90 -5.83
C SER A 372 9.62 18.18 -6.50
N PRO A 373 8.86 19.30 -6.45
CA PRO A 373 9.34 20.57 -6.94
C PRO A 373 10.38 21.15 -5.98
N GLY A 374 11.51 21.61 -6.51
CA GLY A 374 12.56 22.20 -5.65
C GLY A 374 13.94 22.22 -6.27
N ALA A 375 14.83 23.03 -5.69
CA ALA A 375 16.24 23.04 -6.06
C ALA A 375 16.94 21.73 -5.65
N ASP A 376 16.45 21.09 -4.58
CA ASP A 376 17.04 19.87 -4.02
C ASP A 376 16.76 18.64 -4.87
N THR A 377 15.77 18.66 -5.77
CA THR A 377 15.54 17.61 -6.78
C THR A 377 16.27 17.85 -8.10
N LEU A 378 16.74 19.07 -8.33
CA LEU A 378 17.29 19.48 -9.61
C LEU A 378 18.70 18.89 -9.80
N ASN A 379 18.84 18.01 -10.79
CA ASN A 379 20.04 17.23 -11.11
C ASN A 379 20.38 16.10 -10.14
N GLU A 380 19.45 15.73 -9.26
CA GLU A 380 19.62 14.54 -8.43
C GLU A 380 19.51 13.25 -9.24
N ASN A 381 20.28 12.23 -8.81
CA ASN A 381 20.45 10.98 -9.54
C ASN A 381 19.93 9.79 -8.74
N LEU A 382 18.96 9.07 -9.30
CA LEU A 382 18.64 7.71 -8.85
C LEU A 382 19.56 6.75 -9.61
N THR A 383 20.48 6.10 -8.90
CA THR A 383 21.48 5.21 -9.52
C THR A 383 21.31 3.77 -9.05
N GLN A 384 21.28 2.83 -9.99
CA GLN A 384 21.30 1.40 -9.73
C GLN A 384 22.61 0.80 -10.26
N THR A 385 23.39 0.23 -9.35
CA THR A 385 24.52 -0.63 -9.72
C THR A 385 24.02 -2.04 -10.03
N LEU A 386 24.39 -2.55 -11.20
CA LEU A 386 24.08 -3.89 -11.66
C LEU A 386 25.03 -4.89 -11.01
N SER A 387 24.50 -5.98 -10.48
CA SER A 387 25.31 -7.07 -9.93
C SER A 387 26.06 -7.85 -11.01
N THR A 388 25.57 -7.78 -12.25
CA THR A 388 26.21 -8.33 -13.45
C THR A 388 26.48 -7.21 -14.42
N VAL A 389 27.74 -7.10 -14.82
CA VAL A 389 28.18 -6.22 -15.89
C VAL A 389 27.54 -6.65 -17.23
N ILE A 390 27.06 -5.69 -18.01
CA ILE A 390 26.49 -5.90 -19.34
C ILE A 390 27.47 -5.38 -20.39
N ASP A 391 27.80 -6.22 -21.38
CA ASP A 391 28.61 -5.83 -22.53
C ASP A 391 27.70 -5.35 -23.68
N LEU A 392 27.72 -4.05 -23.93
CA LEU A 392 27.05 -3.36 -25.03
C LEU A 392 28.08 -2.81 -26.05
N SER A 393 29.29 -3.38 -26.12
CA SER A 393 30.35 -2.97 -27.05
C SER A 393 30.07 -3.42 -28.49
N ASN A 394 29.07 -2.81 -29.12
CA ASN A 394 28.76 -2.93 -30.54
C ASN A 394 27.89 -1.73 -30.93
N SER A 395 28.18 -1.09 -32.07
CA SER A 395 27.37 0.02 -32.58
C SER A 395 25.90 -0.37 -32.86
N THR A 396 25.59 -1.66 -33.00
CA THR A 396 24.19 -2.14 -33.08
C THR A 396 23.44 -2.08 -31.75
N HIS A 397 24.11 -1.74 -30.65
CA HIS A 397 23.51 -1.55 -29.32
C HIS A 397 23.50 -0.08 -28.88
N ASP A 398 23.74 0.85 -29.80
CA ASP A 398 23.77 2.29 -29.53
C ASP A 398 22.39 2.83 -29.13
N ASP A 399 21.34 2.25 -29.68
CA ASP A 399 19.96 2.65 -29.37
C ASP A 399 19.42 1.79 -28.22
N ILE A 400 18.97 2.44 -27.16
CA ILE A 400 18.30 1.82 -26.01
C ILE A 400 16.84 2.27 -25.99
N LEU A 401 15.90 1.33 -25.98
CA LEU A 401 14.48 1.62 -25.80
C LEU A 401 14.12 1.49 -24.33
N ILE A 402 13.36 2.48 -23.86
CA ILE A 402 12.69 2.44 -22.58
C ILE A 402 11.20 2.69 -22.79
N ASP A 403 10.37 1.95 -22.07
CA ASP A 403 8.94 2.27 -22.00
C ASP A 403 8.75 3.24 -20.82
N VAL A 404 8.10 4.37 -21.09
CA VAL A 404 7.94 5.47 -20.14
C VAL A 404 6.48 5.89 -20.05
N TYR A 405 6.02 6.16 -18.83
CA TYR A 405 4.80 6.91 -18.54
C TYR A 405 5.20 8.02 -17.58
N ALA A 406 4.84 9.28 -17.85
CA ALA A 406 5.14 10.38 -16.93
C ALA A 406 3.93 11.29 -16.77
N SER A 407 3.75 11.88 -15.58
CA SER A 407 2.67 12.85 -15.34
C SER A 407 2.87 14.18 -16.10
N ARG A 408 4.06 14.42 -16.64
CA ARG A 408 4.42 15.62 -17.42
C ARG A 408 5.06 15.25 -18.76
N SER A 409 4.71 16.01 -19.80
CA SER A 409 5.35 15.94 -21.13
C SER A 409 6.61 16.81 -21.20
N GLY A 410 7.43 16.61 -22.23
CA GLY A 410 8.68 17.32 -22.49
C GLY A 410 9.91 16.60 -21.94
N THR A 411 11.04 17.31 -21.92
CA THR A 411 12.33 16.79 -21.44
C THR A 411 12.55 17.15 -19.97
N GLN A 412 11.83 16.46 -19.07
CA GLN A 412 11.91 16.74 -17.63
C GLN A 412 13.05 15.99 -16.95
N PHE A 413 13.49 14.86 -17.52
CA PHE A 413 14.52 13.99 -16.95
C PHE A 413 15.39 13.35 -18.04
N GLN A 414 16.46 12.72 -17.60
CA GLN A 414 17.45 12.03 -18.41
C GLN A 414 17.60 10.59 -17.91
N PHE A 415 17.91 9.68 -18.83
CA PHE A 415 18.34 8.32 -18.53
C PHE A 415 19.82 8.20 -18.81
N GLY A 416 20.55 7.48 -17.96
CA GLY A 416 21.97 7.29 -18.12
C GLY A 416 22.43 5.85 -17.92
N MET A 417 23.51 5.51 -18.61
CA MET A 417 24.19 4.22 -18.47
C MET A 417 25.71 4.40 -18.62
N GLY A 418 26.49 3.50 -18.02
CA GLY A 418 27.95 3.50 -18.20
C GLY A 418 28.71 2.56 -17.27
N GLU A 419 30.03 2.67 -17.34
CA GLU A 419 31.01 1.96 -16.51
C GLU A 419 31.36 2.81 -15.29
N SER A 420 30.71 2.51 -14.17
CA SER A 420 30.74 3.19 -12.87
C SER A 420 30.28 4.66 -12.89
N THR A 421 30.31 5.33 -14.04
CA THR A 421 29.83 6.69 -14.25
C THR A 421 28.87 6.71 -15.44
N PRO A 422 27.58 7.02 -15.22
CA PRO A 422 26.61 7.04 -16.30
C PRO A 422 26.79 8.27 -17.18
N THR A 423 26.66 8.07 -18.49
CA THR A 423 26.44 9.15 -19.45
C THR A 423 24.95 9.31 -19.66
N TYR A 424 24.45 10.55 -19.74
CA TYR A 424 23.02 10.85 -19.74
C TYR A 424 22.50 11.30 -21.11
N VAL A 425 21.31 10.82 -21.47
CA VAL A 425 20.54 11.20 -22.66
C VAL A 425 19.16 11.72 -22.21
N ASN A 426 18.68 12.79 -22.83
CA ASN A 426 17.35 13.35 -22.53
C ASN A 426 16.24 12.36 -22.86
N VAL A 427 15.27 12.24 -21.95
CA VAL A 427 14.03 11.51 -22.19
C VAL A 427 12.95 12.52 -22.55
N ALA A 428 12.50 12.49 -23.80
CA ALA A 428 11.49 13.42 -24.31
C ALA A 428 10.11 12.76 -24.32
N VAL A 429 9.28 13.06 -23.31
CA VAL A 429 7.93 12.52 -23.19
C VAL A 429 6.98 13.31 -24.11
N ALA A 430 6.34 12.67 -25.09
CA ALA A 430 5.47 13.37 -26.03
C ALA A 430 4.11 13.72 -25.42
N THR A 431 3.52 12.80 -24.65
CA THR A 431 2.18 12.97 -24.06
C THR A 431 2.20 12.53 -22.60
N ALA A 432 1.74 13.42 -21.71
CA ALA A 432 1.61 13.11 -20.29
C ALA A 432 0.54 12.02 -20.06
N ASN A 433 0.74 11.22 -19.01
CA ASN A 433 -0.18 10.18 -18.54
C ASN A 433 -0.49 9.08 -19.58
N THR A 434 0.45 8.81 -20.48
CA THR A 434 0.34 7.73 -21.46
C THR A 434 1.65 6.99 -21.57
N TRP A 435 1.58 5.66 -21.70
CA TRP A 435 2.74 4.83 -21.99
C TRP A 435 3.23 5.08 -23.42
N GLU A 436 4.50 5.42 -23.57
CA GLU A 436 5.20 5.52 -24.85
C GLU A 436 6.55 4.82 -24.79
N THR A 437 7.08 4.41 -25.96
CA THR A 437 8.41 3.81 -26.05
C THR A 437 9.35 4.86 -26.62
N ILE A 438 10.42 5.16 -25.89
CA ILE A 438 11.40 6.19 -26.23
C ILE A 438 12.71 5.51 -26.60
N THR A 439 13.23 5.83 -27.79
CA THR A 439 14.57 5.42 -28.23
C THR A 439 15.59 6.46 -27.77
N LEU A 440 16.60 6.01 -27.03
CA LEU A 440 17.70 6.79 -26.50
C LEU A 440 18.97 6.45 -27.27
N ASP A 441 19.56 7.45 -27.93
CA ASP A 441 20.76 7.31 -28.73
C ASP A 441 22.02 7.50 -27.86
N PHE A 442 22.79 6.42 -27.70
CA PHE A 442 24.08 6.39 -27.03
C PHE A 442 25.27 6.18 -27.98
N SER A 443 25.10 6.39 -29.29
CA SER A 443 26.19 6.27 -30.29
C SER A 443 27.38 7.18 -30.03
N GLY A 444 27.20 8.26 -29.25
CA GLY A 444 28.27 9.13 -28.76
C GLY A 444 29.22 8.47 -27.75
N LEU A 445 28.84 7.33 -27.16
CA LEU A 445 29.69 6.53 -26.29
C LEU A 445 30.50 5.52 -27.09
N GLY A 446 31.83 5.57 -26.95
CA GLY A 446 32.72 4.59 -27.57
C GLY A 446 32.54 3.19 -26.97
N ASP A 447 32.82 2.16 -27.76
CA ASP A 447 32.68 0.75 -27.36
C ASP A 447 33.45 0.40 -26.09
N SER A 448 34.60 1.02 -25.86
CA SER A 448 35.40 0.85 -24.64
C SER A 448 34.78 1.43 -23.37
N SER A 449 33.66 2.15 -23.48
CA SER A 449 32.88 2.69 -22.35
C SER A 449 31.50 2.05 -22.25
N LYS A 450 31.23 1.06 -23.11
CA LYS A 450 30.01 0.24 -23.14
C LYS A 450 30.35 -1.24 -23.00
N ASN A 451 31.62 -1.64 -22.83
CA ASN A 451 32.00 -3.05 -22.78
C ASN A 451 31.79 -3.65 -21.38
N ALA A 452 31.54 -2.79 -20.39
CA ALA A 452 31.34 -3.21 -19.02
C ALA A 452 30.28 -2.38 -18.26
N VAL A 453 29.13 -2.10 -18.88
CA VAL A 453 28.06 -1.30 -18.26
C VAL A 453 27.61 -1.95 -16.95
N ASP A 454 27.81 -1.25 -15.85
CA ASP A 454 27.49 -1.70 -14.49
C ASP A 454 26.53 -0.73 -13.77
N THR A 455 26.19 0.38 -14.40
CA THR A 455 25.46 1.47 -13.77
C THR A 455 24.34 1.96 -14.69
N LEU A 456 23.12 1.99 -14.17
CA LEU A 456 21.97 2.67 -14.77
C LEU A 456 21.55 3.83 -13.86
N ALA A 457 21.10 4.93 -14.45
CA ALA A 457 20.69 6.10 -13.68
C ALA A 457 19.53 6.87 -14.30
N LEU A 458 18.75 7.54 -13.44
CA LEU A 458 17.75 8.54 -13.81
C LEU A 458 18.12 9.87 -13.16
N LYS A 459 18.01 10.97 -13.92
CA LYS A 459 18.31 12.32 -13.42
C LYS A 459 17.24 13.31 -13.82
N PHE A 460 16.68 14.04 -12.86
CA PHE A 460 15.68 15.07 -13.14
C PHE A 460 16.36 16.40 -13.46
N THR A 461 16.05 16.99 -14.62
CA THR A 461 16.68 18.22 -15.12
C THR A 461 15.73 19.41 -15.13
N ASN A 462 14.43 19.18 -14.89
CA ASN A 462 13.46 20.22 -14.61
C ASN A 462 12.50 19.77 -13.51
N THR A 463 12.48 20.54 -12.43
CA THR A 463 11.79 20.24 -11.17
C THR A 463 10.99 21.46 -10.70
N ASP A 464 10.50 22.25 -11.64
CA ASP A 464 9.62 23.41 -11.40
C ASP A 464 8.20 23.02 -10.92
N ASP A 465 7.84 21.74 -11.03
CA ASP A 465 6.57 21.17 -10.57
C ASP A 465 6.74 19.66 -10.33
N TRP A 466 5.80 19.05 -9.59
CA TRP A 466 5.76 17.62 -9.32
C TRP A 466 5.77 16.79 -10.60
N ASN A 467 6.57 15.72 -10.62
CA ASN A 467 6.60 14.78 -11.74
C ASN A 467 6.69 13.33 -11.22
N THR A 468 5.76 12.49 -11.66
CA THR A 468 5.79 11.06 -11.38
C THR A 468 6.13 10.34 -12.67
N VAL A 469 7.22 9.59 -12.66
CA VAL A 469 7.76 8.88 -13.83
C VAL A 469 7.73 7.39 -13.57
N TYR A 470 7.21 6.61 -14.51
CA TYR A 470 7.30 5.17 -14.53
C TYR A 470 8.21 4.75 -15.67
N VAL A 471 9.14 3.84 -15.40
CA VAL A 471 10.05 3.25 -16.37
C VAL A 471 9.89 1.75 -16.36
N ASP A 472 9.80 1.16 -17.55
CA ASP A 472 9.65 -0.27 -17.74
C ASP A 472 10.39 -0.71 -19.02
N ASN A 473 10.59 -2.02 -19.17
CA ASN A 473 11.05 -2.68 -20.39
C ASN A 473 12.31 -2.06 -21.04
N ILE A 474 13.33 -1.78 -20.23
CA ILE A 474 14.63 -1.27 -20.69
C ILE A 474 15.32 -2.35 -21.53
N ARG A 475 15.60 -2.05 -22.79
CA ARG A 475 16.15 -3.02 -23.76
C ARG A 475 16.95 -2.31 -24.85
N THR A 476 17.86 -3.02 -25.51
CA THR A 476 18.45 -2.50 -26.75
C THR A 476 17.38 -2.40 -27.83
N ALA A 477 17.57 -1.48 -28.78
CA ALA A 477 16.91 -1.57 -30.07
C ALA A 477 17.22 -2.94 -30.62
N ARG A 478 16.15 -3.74 -30.72
CA ARG A 478 16.21 -4.90 -31.56
C ARG A 478 16.61 -4.37 -32.91
N ASP A 479 17.79 -4.75 -33.35
CA ASP A 479 18.19 -4.60 -34.73
C ASP A 479 17.11 -5.38 -35.49
N GLU A 480 16.08 -4.69 -35.99
CA GLU A 480 14.96 -5.32 -36.69
C GLU A 480 15.47 -6.04 -37.96
N ASP A 481 16.72 -5.74 -38.34
CA ASP A 481 17.53 -6.41 -39.35
C ASP A 481 18.56 -7.41 -38.79
N ALA A 482 18.75 -7.55 -37.46
CA ALA A 482 19.41 -8.72 -36.90
C ALA A 482 18.45 -9.91 -37.00
N VAL A 483 18.46 -10.51 -38.19
CA VAL A 483 18.26 -11.93 -38.33
C VAL A 483 19.26 -12.56 -37.38
N TYR A 484 18.81 -12.93 -36.17
CA TYR A 484 19.45 -13.98 -35.41
C TYR A 484 19.30 -15.25 -36.25
N THR A 485 20.19 -15.37 -37.22
CA THR A 485 20.69 -16.66 -37.57
C THR A 485 21.38 -17.14 -36.28
N SER A 486 20.60 -17.82 -35.41
CA SER A 486 21.12 -19.13 -35.06
C SER A 486 21.58 -19.74 -36.38
N GLN A 487 22.63 -20.56 -36.40
CA GLN A 487 22.61 -21.56 -37.45
C GLN A 487 21.32 -22.38 -37.22
N ALA A 488 20.16 -21.90 -37.70
CA ALA A 488 19.46 -22.61 -38.73
C ALA A 488 20.55 -23.11 -39.66
N LEU A 489 21.05 -24.29 -39.30
CA LEU A 489 21.23 -25.36 -40.23
C LEU A 489 19.92 -25.38 -41.03
N GLN A 490 19.80 -24.46 -42.00
CA GLN A 490 18.86 -24.52 -43.09
C GLN A 490 19.37 -25.71 -43.90
N LEU A 491 19.08 -26.90 -43.40
CA LEU A 491 18.98 -28.04 -44.27
C LEU A 491 17.72 -27.77 -45.06
N GLU A 492 17.89 -27.14 -46.23
CA GLU A 492 16.84 -27.07 -47.22
C GLU A 492 16.26 -28.48 -47.36
N ALA A 493 14.96 -28.62 -47.08
CA ALA A 493 14.24 -29.88 -47.13
C ALA A 493 14.33 -30.57 -48.50
N GLY A 494 14.84 -29.90 -49.53
CA GLY A 494 15.17 -30.46 -50.83
C GLY A 494 16.46 -31.29 -50.90
N SER A 495 17.30 -31.34 -49.85
CA SER A 495 18.57 -32.07 -49.87
C SER A 495 18.76 -33.14 -48.77
N MET A 496 17.81 -33.29 -47.83
CA MET A 496 17.89 -34.33 -46.79
C MET A 496 17.35 -35.69 -47.25
N GLY A 497 17.90 -36.22 -48.34
CA GLY A 497 17.89 -37.65 -48.59
C GLY A 497 18.93 -38.30 -47.67
N SER A 498 18.48 -38.81 -46.52
CA SER A 498 19.22 -39.70 -45.61
C SER A 498 20.45 -39.15 -44.88
N PHE A 499 20.27 -38.73 -43.62
CA PHE A 499 21.34 -38.74 -42.64
C PHE A 499 21.31 -40.09 -41.91
N TYR A 500 22.19 -41.00 -42.32
CA TYR A 500 22.39 -42.30 -41.68
C TYR A 500 23.19 -42.10 -40.40
N TRP A 501 22.61 -42.44 -39.25
CA TRP A 501 23.38 -42.68 -38.03
C TRP A 501 24.16 -44.00 -38.21
N ASN A 502 25.47 -43.89 -38.48
CA ASN A 502 26.39 -45.02 -38.32
C ASN A 502 26.80 -45.08 -36.84
N GLU A 503 26.44 -46.17 -36.18
CA GLU A 503 26.66 -46.46 -34.75
C GLU A 503 28.12 -46.86 -34.42
N ASN A 504 29.06 -46.66 -35.33
CA ASN A 504 30.40 -47.18 -35.19
C ASN A 504 31.44 -46.19 -35.72
N LEU A 505 31.80 -45.19 -34.91
CA LEU A 505 33.09 -44.53 -35.06
C LEU A 505 33.75 -44.31 -33.70
N ALA A 506 34.76 -45.14 -33.46
CA ALA A 506 35.73 -45.01 -32.41
C ALA A 506 36.57 -43.73 -32.58
N VAL A 507 36.76 -43.03 -31.46
CA VAL A 507 37.82 -42.07 -31.09
C VAL A 507 38.70 -41.54 -32.24
N VAL A 508 38.65 -40.22 -32.46
CA VAL A 508 39.73 -39.45 -33.09
C VAL A 508 40.09 -38.29 -32.16
N ASP A 509 41.40 -38.18 -31.89
CA ASP A 509 42.04 -37.24 -30.98
C ASP A 509 41.60 -35.78 -31.19
N VAL A 510 41.29 -35.15 -30.06
CA VAL A 510 40.98 -33.73 -29.92
C VAL A 510 42.29 -32.95 -29.81
N THR A 511 42.58 -32.09 -30.78
CA THR A 511 43.48 -30.94 -30.60
C THR A 511 42.69 -29.64 -30.68
N THR A 512 42.42 -29.13 -29.50
CA THR A 512 42.00 -27.80 -29.05
C THR A 512 41.90 -26.68 -30.09
N TYR A 513 40.68 -26.19 -30.32
CA TYR A 513 40.27 -24.78 -30.18
C TYR A 513 38.82 -24.80 -29.66
N GLY A 514 38.57 -24.15 -28.52
CA GLY A 514 37.26 -24.10 -27.84
C GLY A 514 36.18 -23.43 -28.69
N ASP A 515 34.88 -23.58 -28.43
CA ASP A 515 34.17 -24.13 -27.28
C ASP A 515 32.87 -24.79 -27.78
N ILE A 516 32.79 -26.12 -27.71
CA ILE A 516 31.52 -26.84 -27.51
C ILE A 516 31.82 -27.95 -26.52
N GLU A 517 31.69 -27.65 -25.22
CA GLU A 517 31.53 -28.68 -24.19
C GLU A 517 30.08 -29.15 -24.21
N ILE A 518 29.81 -30.27 -24.88
CA ILE A 518 28.53 -30.97 -24.69
C ILE A 518 28.60 -31.70 -23.36
N TYR A 519 28.19 -31.04 -22.29
CA TYR A 519 27.82 -31.71 -21.05
C TYR A 519 26.53 -32.48 -21.31
N THR A 520 26.63 -33.79 -21.57
CA THR A 520 25.47 -34.66 -21.41
C THR A 520 25.14 -34.70 -19.93
N ARG A 521 24.09 -33.97 -19.52
CA ARG A 521 23.50 -34.07 -18.18
C ARG A 521 23.30 -35.55 -17.86
N ALA A 522 23.94 -36.02 -16.80
CA ALA A 522 23.65 -37.32 -16.21
C ALA A 522 22.13 -37.47 -16.09
N ALA A 523 21.59 -38.53 -16.67
CA ALA A 523 20.17 -38.76 -16.79
C ALA A 523 19.49 -38.67 -15.42
N ALA A 524 18.81 -37.55 -15.17
CA ALA A 524 17.59 -37.59 -14.39
C ALA A 524 16.61 -38.41 -15.23
N THR A 525 16.23 -39.57 -14.71
CA THR A 525 15.26 -40.50 -15.27
C THR A 525 13.91 -39.81 -15.48
N SER A 526 13.72 -39.16 -16.62
CA SER A 526 12.41 -38.77 -17.11
C SER A 526 11.75 -40.00 -17.74
N ALA A 527 10.52 -40.29 -17.30
CA ALA A 527 9.72 -41.44 -17.69
C ALA A 527 9.76 -41.69 -19.21
N ALA A 528 9.82 -42.97 -19.58
CA ALA A 528 9.84 -43.42 -20.96
C ALA A 528 8.67 -42.80 -21.73
N VAL A 529 8.97 -42.13 -22.84
CA VAL A 529 7.96 -41.79 -23.83
C VAL A 529 7.44 -43.11 -24.41
N THR A 530 6.36 -43.63 -23.82
CA THR A 530 5.75 -44.88 -24.27
C THR A 530 5.18 -44.65 -25.67
N ALA A 531 5.73 -45.36 -26.67
CA ALA A 531 5.23 -45.33 -28.04
C ALA A 531 3.76 -45.81 -28.08
N SER A 532 2.97 -45.31 -29.04
CA SER A 532 1.59 -45.79 -29.22
C SER A 532 1.59 -47.27 -29.63
N VAL A 533 0.78 -48.07 -28.94
CA VAL A 533 0.60 -49.51 -29.16
C VAL A 533 -0.62 -49.74 -30.06
N SER A 534 -0.48 -50.61 -31.08
CA SER A 534 -1.61 -50.96 -31.97
C SER A 534 -2.53 -51.98 -31.31
N ILE A 535 -3.84 -51.78 -31.42
CA ILE A 535 -4.84 -52.69 -30.86
C ILE A 535 -5.22 -53.72 -31.93
N ASP A 536 -5.16 -55.01 -31.58
CA ASP A 536 -5.43 -56.12 -32.51
C ASP A 536 -6.89 -56.13 -32.97
N THR A 537 -7.85 -55.86 -32.06
CA THR A 537 -9.28 -55.88 -32.37
C THR A 537 -10.06 -54.90 -31.48
N VAL A 538 -11.02 -54.18 -32.08
CA VAL A 538 -11.96 -53.29 -31.36
C VAL A 538 -13.38 -53.63 -31.81
N THR A 539 -14.20 -54.18 -30.92
CA THR A 539 -15.54 -54.69 -31.27
C THR A 539 -16.66 -54.02 -30.48
N ASN A 540 -17.67 -53.51 -31.18
CA ASN A 540 -18.82 -52.81 -30.59
C ASN A 540 -19.77 -53.73 -29.81
N ALA A 541 -19.93 -54.98 -30.25
CA ALA A 541 -20.87 -55.94 -29.70
C ALA A 541 -20.66 -56.20 -28.19
N SER A 542 -19.43 -56.03 -27.71
CA SER A 542 -19.06 -56.14 -26.30
C SER A 542 -18.38 -54.88 -25.73
N ASN A 543 -18.30 -53.79 -26.49
CA ASN A 543 -17.55 -52.56 -26.14
C ASN A 543 -16.13 -52.86 -25.63
N LYS A 544 -15.35 -53.58 -26.43
CA LYS A 544 -14.14 -54.27 -25.96
C LYS A 544 -12.97 -54.07 -26.92
N PHE A 545 -11.78 -53.94 -26.34
CA PHE A 545 -10.49 -53.86 -27.02
C PHE A 545 -9.70 -55.13 -26.70
N THR A 546 -9.03 -55.69 -27.71
CA THR A 546 -8.15 -56.86 -27.57
C THR A 546 -6.78 -56.50 -28.08
N GLU A 547 -5.76 -56.66 -27.24
CA GLU A 547 -4.35 -56.53 -27.60
C GLU A 547 -3.55 -57.60 -26.86
N SER A 548 -2.67 -58.28 -27.58
CA SER A 548 -1.91 -59.39 -27.03
C SER A 548 -0.82 -58.93 -26.06
N SER A 549 -1.00 -59.21 -24.77
CA SER A 549 -0.06 -58.88 -23.69
C SER A 549 0.09 -57.37 -23.39
N HIS A 550 -1.03 -56.63 -23.42
CA HIS A 550 -1.07 -55.17 -23.23
C HIS A 550 -0.48 -54.66 -21.90
N GLY A 551 -0.39 -55.52 -20.89
CA GLY A 551 0.18 -55.20 -19.58
C GLY A 551 -0.53 -54.05 -18.86
N LEU A 552 -1.81 -53.81 -19.17
CA LEU A 552 -2.65 -52.77 -18.57
C LEU A 552 -3.40 -53.32 -17.37
N SER A 553 -3.53 -52.51 -16.34
CA SER A 553 -4.35 -52.78 -15.15
C SER A 553 -5.59 -51.89 -15.10
N ASN A 554 -6.65 -52.35 -14.43
CA ASN A 554 -7.81 -51.49 -14.17
C ASN A 554 -7.38 -50.23 -13.40
N GLY A 555 -7.83 -49.06 -13.84
CA GLY A 555 -7.48 -47.76 -13.28
C GLY A 555 -6.29 -47.07 -13.97
N GLU A 556 -5.53 -47.76 -14.82
CA GLU A 556 -4.50 -47.11 -15.64
C GLU A 556 -5.13 -46.12 -16.61
N ARG A 557 -4.43 -45.01 -16.87
CA ARG A 557 -4.87 -44.00 -17.83
C ARG A 557 -4.27 -44.28 -19.20
N ILE A 558 -5.10 -44.27 -20.22
CA ILE A 558 -4.68 -44.39 -21.61
C ILE A 558 -5.35 -43.31 -22.46
N MET A 559 -4.68 -42.94 -23.54
CA MET A 559 -5.24 -42.08 -24.57
C MET A 559 -5.36 -42.87 -25.87
N LEU A 560 -6.56 -42.91 -26.44
CA LEU A 560 -6.82 -43.59 -27.71
C LEU A 560 -6.39 -42.74 -28.91
N GLY A 561 -5.93 -43.38 -29.97
CA GLY A 561 -5.56 -42.76 -31.25
C GLY A 561 -5.83 -43.71 -32.42
N GLY A 562 -5.50 -43.29 -33.64
CA GLY A 562 -5.72 -44.08 -34.86
C GLY A 562 -6.11 -43.22 -36.04
N THR A 563 -6.65 -43.83 -37.10
CA THR A 563 -7.10 -43.13 -38.31
C THR A 563 -8.57 -42.68 -38.24
N THR A 564 -9.44 -43.48 -37.63
CA THR A 564 -10.86 -43.14 -37.43
C THR A 564 -11.35 -43.72 -36.11
N ALA A 565 -11.91 -42.87 -35.24
CA ALA A 565 -12.41 -43.30 -33.94
C ALA A 565 -13.77 -44.00 -34.10
N PRO A 566 -14.03 -45.12 -33.39
CA PRO A 566 -15.38 -45.66 -33.28
C PRO A 566 -16.36 -44.61 -32.75
N THR A 567 -17.53 -44.53 -33.36
CA THR A 567 -18.67 -43.70 -32.95
C THR A 567 -19.02 -43.98 -31.47
N GLY A 568 -18.80 -42.98 -30.61
CA GLY A 568 -18.95 -43.07 -29.16
C GLY A 568 -17.62 -42.92 -28.40
N LEU A 569 -16.49 -42.98 -29.10
CA LEU A 569 -15.15 -42.70 -28.59
C LEU A 569 -14.54 -41.50 -29.32
N ASN A 570 -13.64 -40.81 -28.64
CA ASN A 570 -12.89 -39.70 -29.19
C ASN A 570 -11.39 -40.00 -29.05
N PHE A 571 -10.63 -39.86 -30.13
CA PHE A 571 -9.17 -39.88 -30.02
C PHE A 571 -8.68 -38.66 -29.23
N TYR A 572 -7.49 -38.80 -28.65
CA TYR A 572 -6.86 -37.80 -27.79
C TYR A 572 -7.64 -37.44 -26.52
N THR A 573 -8.71 -38.19 -26.23
CA THR A 573 -9.40 -38.14 -24.94
C THR A 573 -8.74 -39.13 -23.99
N MET A 574 -8.55 -38.69 -22.74
CA MET A 574 -8.04 -39.55 -21.67
C MET A 574 -9.14 -40.48 -21.18
N TYR A 575 -8.84 -41.77 -21.13
CA TYR A 575 -9.72 -42.80 -20.60
C TYR A 575 -9.04 -43.56 -19.48
N PHE A 576 -9.84 -44.17 -18.60
CA PHE A 576 -9.38 -45.13 -17.62
C PHE A 576 -9.65 -46.54 -18.11
N VAL A 577 -8.67 -47.44 -17.96
CA VAL A 577 -8.81 -48.85 -18.28
C VAL A 577 -9.73 -49.52 -17.26
N VAL A 578 -10.72 -50.28 -17.72
CA VAL A 578 -11.65 -51.08 -16.89
C VAL A 578 -11.89 -52.44 -17.54
N GLY A 579 -12.45 -53.40 -16.79
CA GLY A 579 -12.86 -54.70 -17.35
C GLY A 579 -11.72 -55.56 -17.91
N VAL A 580 -10.48 -55.40 -17.43
CA VAL A 580 -9.33 -56.20 -17.89
C VAL A 580 -9.55 -57.69 -17.65
N ALA A 581 -9.42 -58.50 -18.70
CA ALA A 581 -9.50 -59.96 -18.67
C ALA A 581 -8.62 -60.59 -19.75
N GLY A 582 -7.44 -61.08 -19.36
CA GLY A 582 -6.50 -61.67 -20.32
C GLY A 582 -5.91 -60.62 -21.26
N ASN A 583 -6.12 -60.79 -22.57
CA ASN A 583 -5.68 -59.84 -23.60
C ASN A 583 -6.71 -58.73 -23.85
N ASP A 584 -7.78 -58.69 -23.06
CA ASP A 584 -8.88 -57.80 -23.31
C ASP A 584 -9.05 -56.74 -22.24
N PHE A 585 -9.53 -55.57 -22.66
CA PHE A 585 -9.90 -54.48 -21.77
C PHE A 585 -11.06 -53.63 -22.34
N GLN A 586 -11.60 -52.77 -21.49
CA GLN A 586 -12.63 -51.77 -21.81
C GLN A 586 -12.17 -50.42 -21.26
N VAL A 587 -12.90 -49.34 -21.58
CA VAL A 587 -12.54 -47.98 -21.15
C VAL A 587 -13.70 -47.26 -20.47
N SER A 588 -13.39 -46.39 -19.50
CA SER A 588 -14.33 -45.49 -18.81
C SER A 588 -13.83 -44.04 -18.86
N LEU A 589 -14.74 -43.06 -18.75
CA LEU A 589 -14.37 -41.62 -18.68
C LEU A 589 -13.88 -41.19 -17.29
N THR A 590 -14.18 -41.98 -16.26
CA THR A 590 -13.79 -41.72 -14.87
C THR A 590 -13.11 -42.95 -14.27
N SER A 591 -12.23 -42.75 -13.30
CA SER A 591 -11.55 -43.85 -12.60
C SER A 591 -12.56 -44.77 -11.92
N GLY A 592 -12.54 -46.07 -12.26
CA GLY A 592 -13.50 -47.06 -11.76
C GLY A 592 -14.95 -46.88 -12.26
N GLY A 593 -15.16 -46.03 -13.26
CA GLY A 593 -16.48 -45.72 -13.82
C GLY A 593 -17.07 -46.82 -14.72
N SER A 594 -18.28 -46.57 -15.20
CA SER A 594 -18.96 -47.44 -16.17
C SER A 594 -18.24 -47.50 -17.52
N VAL A 595 -18.34 -48.64 -18.19
CA VAL A 595 -17.81 -48.86 -19.55
C VAL A 595 -18.43 -47.87 -20.55
N VAL A 596 -17.59 -47.23 -21.35
CA VAL A 596 -18.01 -46.40 -22.49
C VAL A 596 -18.52 -47.29 -23.61
N THR A 597 -19.73 -47.00 -24.09
CA THR A 597 -20.35 -47.72 -25.21
C THR A 597 -20.02 -47.07 -26.55
N PHE A 598 -19.75 -47.86 -27.57
CA PHE A 598 -19.53 -47.41 -28.95
C PHE A 598 -20.30 -48.29 -29.94
N SER A 599 -20.69 -47.74 -31.10
CA SER A 599 -21.72 -48.34 -31.97
C SER A 599 -21.20 -49.03 -33.24
N ASP A 600 -19.90 -49.03 -33.48
CA ASP A 600 -19.22 -49.54 -34.69
C ASP A 600 -17.84 -50.11 -34.32
N ASP A 601 -17.38 -51.10 -35.08
CA ASP A 601 -16.06 -51.70 -34.86
C ASP A 601 -14.94 -50.71 -35.22
N GLY A 602 -13.83 -50.76 -34.49
CA GLY A 602 -12.69 -49.88 -34.73
C GLY A 602 -11.66 -50.48 -35.69
N THR A 603 -11.14 -49.68 -36.62
CA THR A 603 -10.05 -50.07 -37.53
C THR A 603 -8.80 -49.23 -37.26
N ALA A 604 -7.64 -49.86 -37.11
CA ALA A 604 -6.34 -49.20 -36.86
C ALA A 604 -6.34 -48.28 -35.64
N VAL A 605 -7.01 -48.70 -34.55
CA VAL A 605 -7.01 -48.01 -33.26
C VAL A 605 -5.70 -48.32 -32.53
N THR A 606 -5.14 -47.31 -31.88
CA THR A 606 -3.93 -47.40 -31.04
C THR A 606 -4.22 -46.81 -29.65
N TYR A 607 -3.37 -47.11 -28.67
CA TYR A 607 -3.40 -46.42 -27.39
C TYR A 607 -1.98 -46.04 -26.92
N LYS A 608 -1.89 -45.01 -26.08
CA LYS A 608 -0.68 -44.66 -25.34
C LYS A 608 -0.99 -44.65 -23.85
N LYS A 609 -0.13 -45.29 -23.04
CA LYS A 609 -0.21 -45.20 -21.58
C LYS A 609 0.17 -43.80 -21.12
N TRP A 610 -0.58 -43.27 -20.15
CA TRP A 610 -0.28 -42.01 -19.50
C TRP A 610 0.25 -42.31 -18.10
N ASP A 611 1.57 -42.36 -17.96
CA ASP A 611 2.22 -42.42 -16.66
C ASP A 611 2.03 -41.06 -15.98
N ALA A 612 1.48 -41.06 -14.76
CA ALA A 612 1.45 -39.84 -13.96
C ALA A 612 2.90 -39.48 -13.61
N GLU A 613 3.31 -38.24 -13.83
CA GLU A 613 4.46 -37.68 -13.11
C GLU A 613 4.22 -37.73 -11.60
#